data_AF-A0A2E3N212-F1
#
_entry.id   AF-A0A2E3N212-F1
#
_cell.length_a   1.000
_cell.length_b   1.000
_cell.length_c   1.000
_cell.angle_alpha   90.00
_cell.angle_beta   90.00
_cell.angle_gamma   90.00
#
_symmetry.space_group_name_H-M   'P 1'
#
loop_
_entity.id
_entity.type
_entity.pdbx_description
1 polymer ?
#
loop_
_entity_poly.entity_id
_entity_poly.type
_entity_poly.pdbx_seq_one_letter_code
_entity_poly.pdbx_strand_id
1 'polypeptide(L)'
;MKFFLPLFLVFIFTGFFSNFSLSSRSIIYEDSIQKRSTDILKKVLPDNNVSYRFFSNRLLVPERIQAWENRFKISYNELIKIEFDIDHQTVYIVLSENHQLETLDSILGRFGVNNYTVQIK
;
A
#
# COMPACT_ATOMS: atom_id res chain seq x y z
N MET A 1 63.05 -11.02 30.93
CA MET A 1 62.78 -12.39 30.41
C MET A 1 61.29 -12.62 30.44
N LYS A 2 60.69 -12.91 29.27
CA LYS A 2 59.46 -13.68 29.04
C LYS A 2 58.16 -13.10 29.65
N PHE A 3 57.02 -13.05 28.99
CA PHE A 3 56.51 -13.17 27.62
C PHE A 3 55.00 -12.82 27.79
N PHE A 4 54.38 -12.15 26.82
CA PHE A 4 53.02 -12.42 26.26
C PHE A 4 51.84 -12.67 27.24
N LEU A 5 50.63 -12.13 27.11
CA LEU A 5 49.80 -11.80 25.95
C LEU A 5 48.54 -11.10 26.51
N PRO A 6 47.90 -10.13 25.82
CA PRO A 6 46.62 -9.55 26.23
C PRO A 6 45.51 -10.61 26.27
N LEU A 7 44.79 -10.71 27.38
CA LEU A 7 43.62 -11.57 27.49
C LEU A 7 42.46 -10.96 26.68
N PHE A 8 42.35 -11.44 25.45
CA PHE A 8 41.20 -11.31 24.57
C PHE A 8 39.93 -11.68 25.36
N LEU A 9 39.08 -10.70 25.69
CA LEU A 9 37.73 -10.99 26.18
C LEU A 9 36.85 -11.25 24.96
N VAL A 10 36.71 -12.54 24.70
CA VAL A 10 35.98 -13.16 23.60
C VAL A 10 34.50 -12.74 23.62
N PHE A 11 34.04 -12.25 22.47
CA PHE A 11 32.63 -12.19 22.09
C PHE A 11 31.99 -13.58 22.24
N ILE A 12 31.01 -13.73 23.14
CA ILE A 12 30.08 -14.86 23.08
C ILE A 12 28.71 -14.30 22.68
N PHE A 13 28.49 -14.33 21.37
CA PHE A 13 27.20 -14.12 20.72
C PHE A 13 26.52 -15.49 20.59
N THR A 14 25.95 -16.00 21.68
CA THR A 14 25.12 -17.21 21.70
C THR A 14 24.14 -17.06 22.86
N GLY A 15 22.83 -17.19 22.76
CA GLY A 15 21.94 -17.57 21.68
C GLY A 15 20.58 -17.81 22.35
N PHE A 16 19.49 -17.34 21.75
CA PHE A 16 18.16 -17.90 21.98
C PHE A 16 17.36 -17.73 20.68
N PHE A 17 17.70 -18.54 19.69
CA PHE A 17 16.72 -18.95 18.69
C PHE A 17 15.87 -20.04 19.34
N SER A 18 14.80 -19.64 20.01
CA SER A 18 13.73 -20.56 20.38
C SER A 18 12.82 -20.73 19.17
N ASN A 19 13.03 -21.80 18.42
CA ASN A 19 12.08 -22.30 17.43
C ASN A 19 10.85 -22.89 18.14
N PHE A 20 9.67 -22.44 17.70
CA PHE A 20 8.38 -23.15 17.55
C PHE A 20 7.99 -24.23 18.59
N SER A 21 6.80 -24.24 19.17
CA SER A 21 5.52 -24.31 18.46
C SER A 21 4.41 -24.05 19.46
N LEU A 22 3.57 -23.03 19.23
CA LEU A 22 2.25 -23.03 19.83
C LEU A 22 1.25 -23.25 18.70
N SER A 23 0.82 -24.50 18.58
CA SER A 23 -0.34 -24.94 17.82
C SER A 23 -1.61 -24.33 18.41
N SER A 24 -1.80 -23.02 18.19
CA SER A 24 -3.14 -22.45 18.28
C SER A 24 -3.92 -22.98 17.09
N ARG A 25 -4.83 -23.91 17.39
CA ARG A 25 -5.85 -24.39 16.46
C ARG A 25 -6.36 -23.20 15.65
N SER A 26 -6.04 -23.19 14.37
CA SER A 26 -6.78 -22.42 13.39
C SER A 26 -8.22 -22.87 13.53
N ILE A 27 -9.03 -22.09 14.23
CA ILE A 27 -10.45 -22.03 13.88
C ILE A 27 -10.37 -21.45 12.48
N ILE A 28 -10.39 -22.34 11.50
CA ILE A 28 -10.66 -22.03 10.12
C ILE A 28 -12.09 -21.50 10.18
N TYR A 29 -12.21 -20.22 10.50
CA TYR A 29 -13.22 -19.42 9.86
C TYR A 29 -12.77 -19.44 8.40
N GLU A 30 -13.22 -20.46 7.68
CA GLU A 30 -13.59 -20.34 6.28
C GLU A 30 -14.79 -19.39 6.27
N ASP A 31 -14.53 -18.17 6.73
CA ASP A 31 -15.43 -17.07 6.55
C ASP A 31 -15.35 -16.90 5.05
N SER A 32 -16.47 -17.19 4.42
CA SER A 32 -16.80 -16.84 3.06
C SER A 32 -16.70 -15.32 2.89
N ILE A 33 -15.50 -14.76 3.05
CA ILE A 33 -15.11 -13.46 2.55
C ILE A 33 -15.08 -13.66 1.05
N GLN A 34 -16.26 -13.61 0.43
CA GLN A 34 -16.36 -12.97 -0.86
C GLN A 34 -15.55 -11.68 -0.71
N LYS A 35 -14.32 -11.65 -1.25
CA LYS A 35 -13.51 -10.44 -1.35
C LYS A 35 -14.40 -9.45 -2.10
N ARG A 36 -15.19 -8.64 -1.36
CA ARG A 36 -16.09 -7.69 -1.96
C ARG A 36 -15.23 -6.81 -2.86
N SER A 37 -15.49 -6.90 -4.15
CA SER A 37 -14.82 -6.09 -5.15
C SER A 37 -15.14 -4.64 -4.81
N THR A 38 -14.12 -3.78 -4.72
CA THR A 38 -14.35 -2.35 -4.57
C THR A 38 -14.75 -1.79 -5.92
N ASP A 39 -15.91 -1.14 -5.98
CA ASP A 39 -16.33 -0.43 -7.18
C ASP A 39 -15.51 0.86 -7.33
N ILE A 40 -14.90 1.02 -8.49
CA ILE A 40 -14.14 2.21 -8.85
C ILE A 40 -14.87 2.91 -9.99
N LEU A 41 -15.22 4.17 -9.78
CA LEU A 41 -15.88 4.97 -10.80
C LEU A 41 -14.82 5.54 -11.73
N LYS A 42 -14.87 5.17 -13.01
CA LYS A 42 -14.05 5.71 -14.09
C LYS A 42 -14.85 6.72 -14.90
N LYS A 43 -14.24 7.87 -15.17
CA LYS A 43 -14.77 8.89 -16.07
C LYS A 43 -13.67 9.40 -17.00
N VAL A 44 -13.98 9.50 -18.29
CA VAL A 44 -13.08 10.13 -19.27
C VAL A 44 -13.32 11.63 -19.23
N LEU A 45 -12.24 12.40 -19.09
CA LEU A 45 -12.25 13.86 -19.03
C LEU A 45 -12.05 14.47 -20.44
N PRO A 46 -12.49 15.72 -20.68
CA PRO A 46 -12.43 16.36 -22.01
C PRO A 46 -11.02 16.56 -22.58
N ASP A 47 -10.00 16.47 -21.74
CA ASP A 47 -8.58 16.65 -22.04
C ASP A 47 -7.86 15.32 -22.33
N ASN A 48 -8.60 14.26 -22.66
CA ASN A 48 -8.07 12.92 -22.85
C ASN A 48 -7.32 12.40 -21.61
N ASN A 49 -7.80 12.77 -20.42
CA ASN A 49 -7.36 12.17 -19.17
C ASN A 49 -8.45 11.28 -18.60
N VAL A 50 -8.06 10.37 -17.71
CA VAL A 50 -8.99 9.42 -17.09
C VAL A 50 -8.99 9.68 -15.59
N SER A 51 -10.17 9.95 -15.04
CA SER A 51 -10.34 10.06 -13.60
C SER A 51 -10.92 8.80 -13.01
N TYR A 52 -10.42 8.47 -11.82
CA TYR A 52 -10.89 7.36 -11.01
C TYR A 52 -11.27 7.88 -9.62
N ARG A 53 -12.42 7.42 -9.11
CA ARG A 53 -12.89 7.70 -7.75
C ARG A 53 -13.18 6.39 -7.04
N PHE A 54 -12.65 6.23 -5.83
CA PHE A 54 -12.81 5.01 -5.04
C PHE A 54 -12.69 5.29 -3.53
N PHE A 55 -13.29 4.40 -2.73
CA PHE A 55 -13.13 4.41 -1.28
C PHE A 55 -11.80 3.77 -0.88
N SER A 56 -11.09 4.39 0.06
CA SER A 56 -9.82 3.85 0.57
C SER A 56 -10.09 2.78 1.62
N ASN A 57 -9.46 1.60 1.47
CA ASN A 57 -9.47 0.57 2.51
C ASN A 57 -8.43 0.86 3.61
N ARG A 58 -7.71 1.98 3.51
CA ARG A 58 -6.79 2.49 4.53
C ARG A 58 -7.23 3.85 5.01
N LEU A 59 -7.02 4.11 6.29
CA LEU A 59 -7.37 5.38 6.90
C LEU A 59 -6.59 6.54 6.25
N LEU A 60 -7.32 7.50 5.69
CA LEU A 60 -6.81 8.79 5.24
C LEU A 60 -6.72 9.70 6.46
N VAL A 61 -5.52 10.21 6.70
CA VAL A 61 -5.17 11.00 7.90
C VAL A 61 -4.59 12.33 7.41
N PRO A 62 -5.16 13.50 7.80
CA PRO A 62 -4.80 14.81 7.25
C PRO A 62 -3.29 15.08 7.26
N GLU A 63 -2.62 14.72 8.34
CA GLU A 63 -1.20 14.95 8.59
C GLU A 63 -0.29 14.20 7.59
N ARG A 64 -0.84 13.19 6.89
CA ARG A 64 -0.08 12.35 5.96
C ARG A 64 -0.35 12.68 4.49
N ILE A 65 -1.36 13.48 4.20
CA ILE A 65 -1.84 13.72 2.83
C ILE A 65 -0.76 14.39 1.99
N GLN A 66 -0.20 15.50 2.47
CA GLN A 66 0.82 16.23 1.71
C GLN A 66 2.05 15.34 1.40
N ALA A 67 2.44 14.51 2.37
CA ALA A 67 3.54 13.57 2.18
C ALA A 67 3.21 12.48 1.16
N TRP A 68 1.96 12.01 1.11
CA TRP A 68 1.49 11.09 0.09
C TRP A 68 1.49 11.75 -1.28
N GLU A 69 0.83 12.89 -1.45
CA GLU A 69 0.77 13.63 -2.72
C GLU A 69 2.16 13.81 -3.34
N ASN A 70 3.13 14.25 -2.54
CA ASN A 70 4.50 14.45 -2.99
C ASN A 70 5.15 13.14 -3.45
N ARG A 71 4.99 12.05 -2.69
CA ARG A 71 5.54 10.73 -3.06
C ARG A 71 4.89 10.19 -4.32
N PHE A 72 3.57 10.35 -4.46
CA PHE A 72 2.84 9.88 -5.63
C PHE A 72 3.27 10.61 -6.90
N LYS A 73 3.41 11.95 -6.85
CA LYS A 73 3.92 12.74 -7.97
C LYS A 73 5.33 12.33 -8.41
N ILE A 74 6.18 11.90 -7.48
CA ILE A 74 7.54 11.42 -7.78
C ILE A 74 7.52 9.98 -8.32
N SER A 75 6.62 9.15 -7.82
CA SER A 75 6.61 7.71 -8.11
C SER A 75 5.86 7.36 -9.40
N TYR A 76 4.93 8.20 -9.84
CA TYR A 76 4.02 7.92 -10.94
C TYR A 76 3.99 9.10 -11.92
N ASN A 77 4.77 9.01 -12.99
CA ASN A 77 4.84 10.07 -14.01
C ASN A 77 3.51 10.29 -14.75
N GLU A 78 2.68 9.24 -14.83
CA GLU A 78 1.36 9.28 -15.48
C GLU A 78 0.28 9.91 -14.60
N LEU A 79 0.58 10.15 -13.32
CA LEU A 79 -0.34 10.77 -12.37
C LEU A 79 -0.32 12.30 -12.54
N ILE A 80 -1.44 12.81 -13.05
CA ILE A 80 -1.63 14.25 -13.29
C ILE A 80 -2.11 14.92 -12.00
N LYS A 81 -3.03 14.27 -11.28
CA LYS A 81 -3.64 14.81 -10.08
C LYS A 81 -4.05 13.69 -9.12
N ILE A 82 -3.92 13.96 -7.82
CA ILE A 82 -4.52 13.15 -6.76
C ILE A 82 -5.12 14.09 -5.72
N GLU A 83 -6.32 13.78 -5.26
CA GLU A 83 -7.05 14.49 -4.22
C GLU A 83 -7.64 13.51 -3.22
N PHE A 84 -7.76 13.97 -1.98
CA PHE A 84 -8.21 13.17 -0.86
C PHE A 84 -9.40 13.84 -0.19
N ASP A 85 -10.50 13.11 -0.08
CA ASP A 85 -11.68 13.48 0.70
C ASP A 85 -11.63 12.68 2.01
N ILE A 86 -11.17 13.34 3.07
CA ILE A 86 -10.92 12.73 4.38
C ILE A 86 -12.23 12.36 5.05
N ASP A 87 -13.23 13.22 4.94
CA ASP A 87 -14.53 13.05 5.59
C ASP A 87 -15.24 11.80 5.06
N HIS A 88 -15.13 11.56 3.75
CA HIS A 88 -15.72 10.40 3.08
C HIS A 88 -14.73 9.27 2.80
N GLN A 89 -13.49 9.37 3.30
CA GLN A 89 -12.40 8.40 3.07
C GLN A 89 -12.24 8.01 1.59
N THR A 90 -12.45 8.97 0.70
CA THR A 90 -12.50 8.76 -0.75
C THR A 90 -11.28 9.37 -1.41
N VAL A 91 -10.75 8.69 -2.42
CA VAL A 91 -9.61 9.16 -3.20
C VAL A 91 -10.06 9.44 -4.62
N TYR A 92 -9.57 10.55 -5.17
CA TYR A 92 -9.74 10.93 -6.56
C TYR A 92 -8.37 11.00 -7.22
N ILE A 93 -8.18 10.27 -8.31
CA ILE A 93 -6.96 10.33 -9.11
C ILE A 93 -7.28 10.65 -10.56
N VAL A 94 -6.36 11.35 -11.21
CA VAL A 94 -6.39 11.62 -12.65
C VAL A 94 -5.10 11.11 -13.25
N LEU A 95 -5.23 10.20 -14.20
CA LEU A 95 -4.13 9.63 -14.97
C LEU A 95 -4.24 10.08 -16.44
N SER A 96 -3.12 10.09 -17.15
CA SER A 96 -3.12 10.27 -18.61
C SER A 96 -3.91 9.15 -19.29
N GLU A 97 -4.54 9.37 -20.46
CA GLU A 97 -5.27 8.30 -21.16
C GLU A 97 -4.40 7.08 -21.50
N ASN A 98 -3.11 7.28 -21.73
CA ASN A 98 -2.15 6.23 -22.09
C ASN A 98 -1.52 5.53 -20.87
N HIS A 99 -2.03 5.73 -19.66
CA HIS A 99 -1.48 5.10 -18.47
C HIS A 99 -1.50 3.57 -18.54
N GLN A 100 -0.49 2.97 -17.95
CA GLN A 100 -0.42 1.52 -17.82
C GLN A 100 -1.39 1.02 -16.74
N LEU A 101 -1.95 -0.17 -16.92
CA LEU A 101 -2.86 -0.77 -15.93
C LEU A 101 -2.12 -1.01 -14.60
N GLU A 102 -0.85 -1.38 -14.68
CA GLU A 102 0.03 -1.59 -13.54
C GLU A 102 0.20 -0.31 -12.69
N THR A 103 0.16 0.87 -13.32
CA THR A 103 0.17 2.16 -12.62
C THR A 103 -1.08 2.30 -11.75
N LEU A 104 -2.25 2.02 -12.31
CA LEU A 104 -3.52 2.05 -11.59
C LEU A 104 -3.51 1.03 -10.43
N ASP A 105 -3.14 -0.22 -10.70
CA ASP A 105 -3.06 -1.29 -9.69
C ASP A 105 -2.11 -0.91 -8.54
N SER A 106 -0.95 -0.37 -8.87
CA SER A 106 0.05 0.05 -7.90
C SER A 106 -0.49 1.16 -6.99
N ILE A 107 -1.16 2.16 -7.57
CA ILE A 107 -1.79 3.25 -6.81
C ILE A 107 -2.90 2.70 -5.91
N LEU A 108 -3.82 1.90 -6.45
CA LEU A 108 -4.93 1.30 -5.70
C LEU A 108 -4.44 0.42 -4.55
N GLY A 109 -3.40 -0.36 -4.77
CA GLY A 109 -2.77 -1.19 -3.75
C GLY A 109 -2.21 -0.38 -2.58
N ARG A 110 -1.76 0.87 -2.80
CA ARG A 110 -1.33 1.77 -1.71
C ARG A 110 -2.47 2.14 -0.76
N PHE A 111 -3.72 2.11 -1.25
CA PHE A 111 -4.95 2.35 -0.49
C PHE A 111 -5.62 1.04 -0.04
N GLY A 112 -4.97 -0.10 -0.22
CA GLY A 112 -5.50 -1.42 0.15
C GLY A 112 -6.63 -1.90 -0.77
N VAL A 113 -6.75 -1.33 -1.98
CA VAL A 113 -7.71 -1.75 -2.99
C VAL A 113 -7.00 -2.72 -3.93
N ASN A 114 -7.15 -4.03 -3.65
CA ASN A 114 -6.46 -5.10 -4.39
C ASN A 114 -7.41 -5.97 -5.23
N ASN A 115 -8.72 -5.83 -5.03
CA ASN A 115 -9.74 -6.50 -5.82
C ASN A 115 -10.81 -5.47 -6.13
N TYR A 116 -10.99 -5.13 -7.41
CA TYR A 116 -11.83 -4.02 -7.80
C TYR A 116 -12.50 -4.25 -9.15
N THR A 117 -13.59 -3.52 -9.38
CA THR A 117 -14.31 -3.51 -10.64
C THR A 117 -14.46 -2.06 -11.10
N VAL A 118 -14.07 -1.79 -12.34
CA VAL A 118 -14.16 -0.46 -12.92
C VAL A 118 -15.55 -0.28 -13.52
N GLN A 119 -16.31 0.65 -12.96
CA GLN A 119 -17.60 1.07 -13.48
C GLN A 119 -17.42 2.35 -14.31
N ILE A 120 -17.93 2.34 -15.54
CA ILE A 120 -17.88 3.49 -16.44
C ILE A 120 -19.10 4.37 -16.13
N LYS A 121 -18.87 5.64 -15.81
CA LYS A 121 -19.92 6.62 -15.52
C LYS A 121 -19.88 7.84 -16.43
#